data_AF-D6RKQ0-F1
#
_entry.id   AF-D6RKQ0-F1
#
_cell.length_a   1.000
_cell.length_b   1.000
_cell.length_c   1.000
_cell.angle_alpha   90.00
_cell.angle_beta   90.00
_cell.angle_gamma   90.00
#
_symmetry.space_group_name_H-M   'P 1'
#
loop_
_entity.id
_entity.type
_entity.pdbx_description
1 polymer ?
#
loop_
_entity_poly.entity_id
_entity_poly.type
_entity_poly.pdbx_seq_one_letter_code
_entity_poly.pdbx_strand_id
1 'polypeptide(L)'
;MLTADVPEFEPNFKGKAIAKKQQYIHHLEHVVCPDVFTRRFLYDGSKIGYAHPDVAQRLGPNKTFFVALRSNTQFDPSAWKSEGKTSCIKITFSATSGVEILPTHAAAIRGPDRELHTNLLQLLVRQGSNNIHPNNGKAYFPPFSRGEDLKILPNGIEIRRGIFHSVRPTMEKMIVTIDTVASLLYVNPSFN
;
A
#
# COMPACT_ATOMS: atom_id res chain seq x y z
N MET A 1 -7.57 1.51 29.15
CA MET A 1 -7.32 2.96 29.06
C MET A 1 -7.53 3.34 27.60
N LEU A 2 -8.60 4.07 27.28
CA LEU A 2 -9.00 4.38 25.90
C LEU A 2 -8.06 5.46 25.34
N THR A 3 -7.09 5.09 24.52
CA THR A 3 -6.36 6.06 23.70
C THR A 3 -7.29 6.50 22.59
N ALA A 4 -7.59 7.81 22.54
CA ALA A 4 -8.25 8.40 21.37
C ALA A 4 -7.51 7.95 20.10
N ASP A 5 -8.24 7.49 19.09
CA ASP A 5 -7.69 7.07 17.80
C ASP A 5 -6.84 8.22 17.23
N VAL A 6 -5.52 8.13 17.39
CA VAL A 6 -4.60 9.11 16.81
C VAL A 6 -4.63 8.90 15.30
N PRO A 7 -5.05 9.89 14.50
CA PRO A 7 -5.07 9.74 13.07
C PRO A 7 -3.66 9.48 12.53
N GLU A 8 -3.52 8.38 11.78
CA GLU A 8 -2.26 7.98 11.13
C GLU A 8 -1.75 9.03 10.13
N PHE A 9 -2.69 9.72 9.47
CA PHE A 9 -2.43 10.78 8.50
C PHE A 9 -3.18 12.04 8.92
N GLU A 10 -2.48 13.15 9.06
CA GLU A 10 -3.09 14.46 9.35
C GLU A 10 -2.67 15.52 8.31
N PRO A 11 -3.63 16.19 7.64
CA PRO A 11 -5.07 15.96 7.75
C PRO A 11 -5.48 14.59 7.17
N ASN A 12 -6.52 14.00 7.74
CA ASN A 12 -7.05 12.74 7.22
C ASN A 12 -7.61 12.96 5.81
N PHE A 13 -7.24 12.10 4.88
CA PHE A 13 -7.73 12.21 3.51
C PHE A 13 -9.19 11.80 3.44
N LYS A 14 -10.05 12.65 2.87
CA LYS A 14 -11.46 12.32 2.63
C LYS A 14 -11.58 11.24 1.54
N GLY A 15 -12.38 10.19 1.78
CA GLY A 15 -12.71 9.15 0.80
C GLY A 15 -11.62 8.09 0.57
N LYS A 16 -11.70 7.35 -0.56
CA LYS A 16 -10.75 6.29 -0.96
C LYS A 16 -9.41 6.86 -1.46
N ALA A 17 -8.72 7.67 -0.65
CA ALA A 17 -7.44 8.26 -1.00
C ALA A 17 -6.24 7.30 -0.85
N ILE A 18 -6.46 6.01 -1.10
CA ILE A 18 -5.47 4.93 -0.96
C ILE A 18 -4.21 5.25 -1.78
N ALA A 19 -4.38 5.61 -3.06
CA ALA A 19 -3.28 5.96 -3.94
C ALA A 19 -2.45 7.15 -3.41
N LYS A 20 -3.12 8.16 -2.83
CA LYS A 20 -2.43 9.33 -2.25
C LYS A 20 -1.64 8.95 -1.00
N LYS A 21 -2.21 8.14 -0.10
CA LYS A 21 -1.49 7.62 1.07
C LYS A 21 -0.27 6.81 0.65
N GLN A 22 -0.44 5.89 -0.31
CA GLN A 22 0.66 5.10 -0.86
C GLN A 22 1.76 5.97 -1.47
N GLN A 23 1.39 7.04 -2.17
CA GLN A 23 2.36 7.99 -2.73
C GLN A 23 3.18 8.68 -1.63
N TYR A 24 2.55 9.10 -0.54
CA TYR A 24 3.27 9.71 0.59
C TYR A 24 4.19 8.73 1.31
N ILE A 25 3.74 7.49 1.51
CA ILE A 25 4.56 6.45 2.14
C ILE A 25 5.75 6.11 1.25
N HIS A 26 5.55 5.93 -0.06
CA HIS A 26 6.63 5.70 -1.02
C HIS A 26 7.63 6.86 -1.01
N HIS A 27 7.16 8.11 -0.98
CA HIS A 27 8.00 9.30 -0.92
C HIS A 27 8.78 9.40 0.39
N LEU A 28 8.14 9.04 1.51
CA LEU A 28 8.80 8.97 2.81
C LEU A 28 9.93 7.93 2.81
N GLU A 29 9.66 6.73 2.29
CA GLU A 29 10.60 5.62 2.24
C GLU A 29 11.82 5.90 1.37
N HIS A 30 11.61 6.42 0.16
CA HIS A 30 12.66 6.48 -0.86
C HIS A 30 13.35 7.84 -0.97
N VAL A 31 12.72 8.91 -0.48
CA VAL A 31 13.22 10.28 -0.67
C VAL A 31 13.49 10.97 0.66
N VAL A 32 12.50 11.00 1.57
CA VAL A 32 12.59 11.84 2.78
C VAL A 32 13.39 11.19 3.91
N CYS A 33 13.25 9.87 4.11
CA CYS A 33 13.91 9.13 5.18
C CYS A 33 14.48 7.77 4.74
N PRO A 34 15.27 7.68 3.65
CA PRO A 34 15.84 6.42 3.19
C PRO A 34 16.68 5.70 4.26
N ASP A 35 17.31 6.46 5.17
CA ASP A 35 18.13 5.91 6.27
C ASP A 35 17.31 5.22 7.36
N VAL A 36 16.01 5.53 7.45
CA VAL A 36 15.06 4.82 8.32
C VAL A 36 14.56 3.57 7.60
N PHE A 37 14.17 3.72 6.33
CA PHE A 37 13.58 2.67 5.51
C PHE A 37 14.64 1.90 4.69
N THR A 38 15.69 1.46 5.37
CA THR A 38 16.83 0.73 4.75
C THR A 38 16.45 -0.63 4.15
N ARG A 39 15.28 -1.16 4.54
CA ARG A 39 14.71 -2.40 4.01
C ARG A 39 13.22 -2.21 3.72
N ARG A 40 12.59 -3.24 3.15
CA ARG A 40 11.18 -3.21 2.76
C ARG A 40 10.28 -2.87 3.96
N PHE A 41 9.45 -1.86 3.75
CA PHE A 41 8.24 -1.59 4.50
C PHE A 41 7.06 -1.83 3.55
N LEU A 42 6.06 -2.58 4.02
CA LEU A 42 4.88 -2.91 3.23
C LEU A 42 3.69 -2.16 3.81
N TYR A 43 3.08 -1.29 3.02
CA TYR A 43 1.88 -0.57 3.44
C TYR A 43 0.66 -1.03 2.66
N ASP A 44 -0.42 -1.35 3.38
CA ASP A 44 -1.67 -1.83 2.79
C ASP A 44 -2.48 -0.76 2.04
N GLY A 45 -2.06 0.51 2.14
CA GLY A 45 -2.77 1.64 1.55
C GLY A 45 -3.92 2.18 2.41
N SER A 46 -4.16 1.58 3.56
CA SER A 46 -5.22 1.90 4.50
C SER A 46 -4.65 2.29 5.87
N LYS A 47 -4.27 1.32 6.70
CA LYS A 47 -3.91 1.51 8.11
C LYS A 47 -2.71 0.68 8.58
N ILE A 48 -2.45 -0.46 7.94
CA ILE A 48 -1.49 -1.43 8.47
C ILE A 48 -0.22 -1.39 7.62
N GLY A 49 0.91 -1.29 8.33
CA GLY A 49 2.26 -1.43 7.78
C GLY A 49 2.96 -2.66 8.36
N TYR A 50 3.72 -3.37 7.54
CA TYR A 50 4.62 -4.44 7.97
C TYR A 50 6.05 -4.01 7.70
N ALA A 51 6.87 -4.00 8.75
CA ALA A 51 8.27 -3.57 8.68
C ALA A 51 9.20 -4.75 8.87
N HIS A 52 10.32 -4.76 8.15
CA HIS A 52 11.46 -5.60 8.54
C HIS A 52 11.94 -5.21 9.95
N PRO A 53 12.46 -6.16 10.78
CA PRO A 53 12.97 -5.86 12.12
C PRO A 53 13.90 -4.64 12.22
N ASP A 54 14.91 -4.52 11.35
CA ASP A 54 15.78 -3.33 11.27
C ASP A 54 15.04 -2.00 11.10
N VAL A 55 13.97 -1.98 10.28
CA VAL A 55 13.14 -0.79 10.05
C VAL A 55 12.25 -0.55 11.26
N ALA A 56 11.64 -1.60 11.83
CA ALA A 56 10.82 -1.53 13.03
C ALA A 56 11.61 -0.94 14.21
N GLN A 57 12.88 -1.36 14.37
CA GLN A 57 13.78 -0.82 15.40
C GLN A 57 14.06 0.67 15.22
N ARG A 58 14.28 1.12 13.97
CA ARG A 58 14.53 2.54 13.65
C ARG A 58 13.30 3.42 13.82
N LEU A 59 12.12 2.89 13.51
CA LEU A 59 10.85 3.55 13.78
C LEU A 59 10.59 3.65 15.29
N GLY A 60 10.88 2.59 16.04
CA GLY A 60 10.55 2.51 17.47
C GLY A 60 9.04 2.38 17.70
N PRO A 61 8.57 2.53 18.96
CA PRO A 61 7.17 2.25 19.32
C PRO A 61 6.18 3.30 18.78
N ASN A 62 6.64 4.54 18.61
CA ASN A 62 5.84 5.63 18.05
C ASN A 62 6.77 6.60 17.32
N LYS A 63 6.50 6.87 16.04
CA LYS A 63 7.28 7.79 15.22
C LYS A 63 6.37 8.65 14.36
N THR A 64 6.63 9.95 14.38
CA THR A 64 5.93 10.92 13.55
C THR A 64 6.86 11.53 12.52
N PHE A 65 6.38 11.64 11.28
CA PHE A 65 7.05 12.28 10.16
C PHE A 65 6.21 13.42 9.61
N PHE A 66 6.87 14.44 9.07
CA PHE A 66 6.23 15.58 8.40
C PHE A 66 6.68 15.61 6.95
N VAL A 67 5.79 15.22 6.04
CA VAL A 67 6.12 14.85 4.66
C VAL A 67 5.37 15.75 3.67
N ALA A 68 6.08 16.31 2.70
CA ALA A 68 5.49 16.98 1.55
C ALA A 68 6.01 16.34 0.25
N LEU A 69 5.12 16.00 -0.68
CA LEU A 69 5.49 15.33 -1.95
C LEU A 69 6.42 16.16 -2.86
N ARG A 70 6.52 17.47 -2.60
CA ARG A 70 7.38 18.40 -3.37
C ARG A 70 8.68 18.76 -2.64
N SER A 71 9.00 18.07 -1.55
CA SER A 71 10.23 18.28 -0.77
C SER A 71 10.96 16.96 -0.59
N ASN A 72 12.28 16.99 -0.63
CA ASN A 72 13.11 15.81 -0.42
C ASN A 72 13.57 15.66 1.04
N THR A 73 13.16 16.58 1.92
CA THR A 73 13.55 16.58 3.33
C THR A 73 12.32 16.66 4.23
N GLN A 74 12.50 16.20 5.47
CA GLN A 74 11.47 16.27 6.49
C GLN A 74 11.21 17.73 6.85
N PHE A 75 9.93 18.10 6.97
CA PHE A 75 9.57 19.43 7.45
C PHE A 75 9.83 19.55 8.96
N ASP A 76 10.19 20.76 9.37
CA ASP A 76 10.20 21.09 10.79
C ASP A 76 8.78 20.92 11.35
N PRO A 77 8.60 20.19 12.47
CA PRO A 77 7.30 20.02 13.13
C PRO A 77 6.57 21.34 13.40
N SER A 78 7.30 22.43 13.68
CA SER A 78 6.73 23.77 13.93
C SER A 78 6.10 24.41 12.69
N ALA A 79 6.50 23.98 11.50
CA ALA A 79 5.92 24.45 10.24
C ALA A 79 4.59 23.75 9.90
N TRP A 80 4.27 22.64 10.58
CA TRP A 80 2.99 21.96 10.41
C TRP A 80 1.88 22.68 11.16
N LYS A 81 0.77 22.90 10.46
CA LYS A 81 -0.44 23.52 11.01
C LYS A 81 -1.59 22.55 10.84
N SER A 82 -2.32 22.27 11.92
CA SER A 82 -3.52 21.42 11.89
C SER A 82 -4.66 22.04 11.08
N GLU A 83 -4.68 23.37 10.97
CA GLU A 83 -5.73 24.14 10.29
C GLU A 83 -5.18 24.90 9.07
N GLY A 84 -5.87 24.78 7.94
CA GLY A 84 -5.55 25.45 6.68
C GLY A 84 -5.00 24.54 5.57
N LYS A 85 -4.62 25.12 4.44
CA LYS A 85 -3.95 24.39 3.34
C LYS A 85 -2.47 24.24 3.67
N THR A 86 -2.06 23.08 4.17
CA THR A 86 -0.64 22.73 4.29
C THR A 86 -0.19 21.90 3.10
N SER A 87 1.02 22.18 2.59
CA SER A 87 1.69 21.33 1.59
C SER A 87 2.27 20.05 2.21
N CYS A 88 2.37 20.04 3.54
CA CYS A 88 2.96 18.99 4.36
C CYS A 88 1.88 18.26 5.15
N ILE A 89 1.99 16.94 5.24
CA ILE A 89 1.16 16.07 6.05
C ILE A 89 1.96 15.49 7.21
N LYS A 90 1.29 15.19 8.30
CA LYS A 90 1.84 14.42 9.41
C LYS A 90 1.50 12.95 9.23
N ILE A 91 2.49 12.08 9.30
CA ILE A 91 2.36 10.62 9.21
C ILE A 91 2.84 10.04 10.53
N THR A 92 1.99 9.30 11.22
CA THR A 92 2.30 8.68 12.51
C THR A 92 2.29 7.16 12.38
N PHE A 93 3.43 6.52 12.67
CA PHE A 93 3.51 5.08 12.86
C PHE A 93 3.46 4.76 14.33
N SER A 94 2.64 3.79 14.70
CA SER A 94 2.55 3.25 16.06
C SER A 94 2.70 1.74 16.00
N ALA A 95 3.53 1.19 16.89
CA ALA A 95 3.68 -0.26 17.00
C ALA A 95 2.33 -0.88 17.36
N THR A 96 1.94 -1.90 16.60
CA THR A 96 0.74 -2.68 16.91
C THR A 96 1.02 -3.63 18.08
N SER A 97 -0.02 -4.09 18.77
CA SER A 97 0.10 -5.16 19.76
C SER A 97 0.29 -6.56 19.14
N GLY A 98 0.45 -6.65 17.82
CA GLY A 98 0.63 -7.90 17.10
C GLY A 98 1.98 -8.56 17.41
N VAL A 99 2.03 -9.88 17.29
CA VAL A 99 3.25 -10.66 17.44
C VAL A 99 4.11 -10.55 16.19
N GLU A 100 5.43 -10.63 16.36
CA GLU A 100 6.37 -10.73 15.25
C GLU A 100 6.04 -11.94 14.35
N ILE A 101 6.03 -11.72 13.04
CA ILE A 101 5.73 -12.76 12.06
C ILE A 101 7.02 -13.49 11.70
N LEU A 102 7.20 -14.70 12.23
CA LEU A 102 8.35 -15.54 11.96
C LEU A 102 8.12 -16.44 10.72
N PRO A 103 9.19 -16.83 9.99
CA PRO A 103 9.07 -17.75 8.86
C PRO A 103 8.39 -19.08 9.23
N THR A 104 8.59 -19.57 10.46
CA THR A 104 7.95 -20.79 10.98
C THR A 104 6.44 -20.65 11.08
N HIS A 105 5.91 -19.44 11.25
CA HIS A 105 4.48 -19.22 11.30
C HIS A 105 3.80 -19.36 9.93
N ALA A 106 4.54 -19.12 8.84
CA ALA A 106 4.04 -19.33 7.49
C ALA A 106 3.75 -20.82 7.18
N ALA A 107 4.43 -21.74 7.87
CA ALA A 107 4.16 -23.17 7.80
C ALA A 107 2.95 -23.58 8.68
N ALA A 108 2.64 -22.80 9.72
CA ALA A 108 1.56 -23.08 10.68
C ALA A 108 0.19 -22.55 10.19
N ILE A 109 -0.25 -23.00 9.02
CA ILE A 109 -1.47 -22.54 8.33
C ILE A 109 -2.76 -22.77 9.16
N ARG A 110 -2.71 -23.64 10.17
CA ARG A 110 -3.83 -23.96 11.06
C ARG A 110 -3.79 -23.23 12.41
N GLY A 111 -2.81 -22.36 12.64
CA GLY A 111 -2.70 -21.58 13.88
C GLY A 111 -3.75 -20.47 14.01
N PRO A 112 -3.92 -19.91 15.22
CA PRO A 112 -4.85 -18.80 15.47
C PRO A 112 -4.52 -17.55 14.63
N ASP A 113 -3.25 -17.38 14.23
CA ASP A 113 -2.78 -16.22 13.46
C ASP A 113 -2.92 -16.38 11.94
N ARG A 114 -3.70 -17.35 11.46
CA ARG A 114 -3.87 -17.64 10.03
C ARG A 114 -4.28 -16.40 9.22
N GLU A 115 -5.15 -15.56 9.77
CA GLU A 115 -5.63 -14.35 9.08
C GLU A 115 -4.52 -13.32 8.91
N LEU A 116 -3.69 -13.11 9.93
CA LEU A 116 -2.52 -12.22 9.88
C LEU A 116 -1.55 -12.64 8.75
N HIS A 117 -1.21 -13.92 8.70
CA HIS A 117 -0.33 -14.48 7.66
C HIS A 117 -0.94 -14.36 6.27
N THR A 118 -2.24 -14.65 6.17
CA THR A 118 -2.97 -14.52 4.90
C THR A 118 -2.95 -13.07 4.41
N ASN A 119 -3.15 -12.10 5.31
CA ASN A 119 -3.13 -10.68 4.96
C ASN A 119 -1.73 -10.21 4.56
N LEU A 120 -0.67 -10.61 5.28
CA LEU A 120 0.72 -10.31 4.91
C LEU A 120 1.06 -10.86 3.52
N LEU A 121 0.75 -12.13 3.26
CA LEU A 121 1.01 -12.75 1.97
C LEU A 121 0.20 -12.10 0.85
N GLN A 122 -1.08 -11.77 1.08
CA GLN A 122 -1.87 -11.00 0.12
C GLN A 122 -1.23 -9.65 -0.18
N LEU A 123 -0.69 -8.95 0.82
CA LEU A 123 -0.02 -7.67 0.63
C LEU A 123 1.27 -7.82 -0.18
N LEU A 124 2.09 -8.84 0.12
CA LEU A 124 3.32 -9.14 -0.60
C LEU A 124 3.09 -9.34 -2.10
N VAL A 125 2.09 -10.15 -2.47
CA VAL A 125 1.80 -10.40 -3.89
C VAL A 125 1.24 -9.12 -4.57
N ARG A 126 0.51 -8.28 -3.83
CA ARG A 126 -0.11 -7.05 -4.35
C ARG A 126 0.83 -5.85 -4.44
N GLN A 127 1.91 -5.82 -3.66
CA GLN A 127 2.81 -4.67 -3.60
C GLN A 127 3.41 -4.32 -4.97
N GLY A 128 3.85 -5.34 -5.73
CA GLY A 128 4.49 -5.16 -7.03
C GLY A 128 3.52 -5.01 -8.21
N SER A 129 2.21 -5.06 -7.98
CA SER A 129 1.21 -5.08 -9.06
C SER A 129 0.09 -4.08 -8.82
N ASN A 130 -0.79 -4.35 -7.84
CA ASN A 130 -1.96 -3.50 -7.57
C ASN A 130 -1.56 -2.08 -7.16
N ASN A 131 -0.41 -1.91 -6.49
CA ASN A 131 0.00 -0.57 -6.04
C ASN A 131 0.61 0.29 -7.15
N ILE A 132 0.99 -0.29 -8.30
CA ILE A 132 1.64 0.43 -9.41
C ILE A 132 0.78 0.50 -10.68
N HIS A 133 -0.29 -0.29 -10.75
CA HIS A 133 -1.21 -0.31 -11.89
C HIS A 133 -2.64 0.04 -11.46
N PRO A 134 -3.49 0.54 -12.38
CA PRO A 134 -4.92 0.61 -12.15
C PRO A 134 -5.44 -0.73 -11.63
N ASN A 135 -6.23 -0.72 -10.57
CA ASN A 135 -6.67 -1.94 -9.91
C ASN A 135 -8.14 -1.85 -9.47
N ASN A 136 -8.75 -3.01 -9.34
CA ASN A 136 -10.05 -3.18 -8.70
C ASN A 136 -9.96 -4.34 -7.69
N GLY A 137 -9.73 -3.99 -6.42
CA GLY A 137 -9.57 -4.95 -5.34
C GLY A 137 -8.34 -5.85 -5.53
N LYS A 138 -8.58 -7.06 -6.01
CA LYS A 138 -7.58 -8.14 -6.22
C LYS A 138 -7.18 -8.30 -7.69
N ALA A 139 -7.74 -7.51 -8.60
CA ALA A 139 -7.32 -7.46 -10.00
C ALA A 139 -6.52 -6.18 -10.28
N TYR A 140 -5.53 -6.28 -11.14
CA TYR A 140 -4.81 -5.13 -11.69
C TYR A 140 -4.76 -5.19 -13.21
N PHE A 141 -4.64 -4.02 -13.83
CA PHE A 141 -4.76 -3.83 -15.27
C PHE A 141 -3.54 -3.08 -15.79
N PRO A 142 -2.45 -3.80 -16.13
CA PRO A 142 -1.21 -3.17 -16.57
C PRO A 142 -1.42 -2.41 -17.90
N PRO A 143 -0.63 -1.36 -18.16
CA PRO A 143 -0.65 -0.68 -19.45
C PRO A 143 -0.03 -1.61 -20.49
N PHE A 144 -0.85 -2.20 -21.37
CA PHE A 144 -0.33 -2.98 -22.50
C PHE A 144 0.13 -2.04 -23.60
N SER A 145 1.42 -2.09 -23.92
CA SER A 145 2.06 -1.22 -24.91
C SER A 145 1.83 -1.76 -26.32
N ARG A 146 0.68 -1.41 -26.91
CA ARG A 146 0.30 -1.64 -28.34
C ARG A 146 0.05 -3.10 -28.77
N GLY A 147 -1.03 -3.30 -29.52
CA GLY A 147 -1.37 -4.57 -30.17
C GLY A 147 -2.78 -5.09 -29.85
N GLU A 148 -3.05 -6.32 -30.29
CA GLU A 148 -4.34 -7.06 -30.33
C GLU A 148 -5.10 -7.16 -28.98
N ASP A 149 -4.50 -6.72 -27.88
CA ASP A 149 -5.07 -6.72 -26.53
C ASP A 149 -5.84 -5.42 -26.17
N LEU A 150 -5.84 -4.41 -27.04
CA LEU A 150 -6.57 -3.15 -26.85
C LEU A 150 -7.75 -3.06 -27.82
N LYS A 151 -8.95 -3.37 -27.32
CA LYS A 151 -10.19 -3.13 -28.06
C LYS A 151 -10.82 -1.82 -27.59
N ILE A 152 -10.65 -0.78 -28.39
CA ILE A 152 -11.34 0.50 -28.18
C ILE A 152 -12.76 0.37 -28.71
N LEU A 153 -13.72 0.64 -27.85
CA LEU A 153 -15.14 0.74 -28.14
C LEU A 153 -15.50 2.21 -28.47
N PRO A 154 -16.65 2.44 -29.13
CA PRO A 154 -17.20 3.79 -29.25
C PRO A 154 -17.32 4.48 -27.89
N ASN A 155 -17.24 5.82 -27.88
CA ASN A 155 -17.35 6.68 -26.69
C ASN A 155 -16.13 6.72 -25.77
N GLY A 156 -14.93 6.39 -26.27
CA GLY A 156 -13.70 6.51 -25.49
C GLY A 156 -13.62 5.50 -24.34
N ILE A 157 -14.15 4.29 -24.57
CA ILE A 157 -14.05 3.16 -23.64
C ILE A 157 -13.10 2.14 -24.26
N GLU A 158 -12.26 1.52 -23.47
CA GLU A 158 -11.41 0.41 -23.89
C GLU A 158 -11.68 -0.83 -23.02
N ILE A 159 -11.67 -2.00 -23.66
CA ILE A 159 -11.59 -3.28 -22.95
C ILE A 159 -10.12 -3.52 -22.68
N ARG A 160 -9.77 -3.66 -21.39
CA ARG A 160 -8.40 -3.96 -20.96
C ARG A 160 -8.36 -5.30 -20.24
N ARG A 161 -7.44 -6.17 -20.67
CA ARG A 161 -7.11 -7.38 -19.93
C ARG A 161 -6.47 -7.02 -18.59
N GLY A 162 -6.66 -7.85 -17.59
CA GLY A 162 -6.07 -7.71 -16.28
C GLY A 162 -5.70 -9.08 -15.72
N ILE A 163 -5.05 -9.04 -14.57
CA ILE A 163 -4.64 -10.22 -13.83
C ILE A 163 -5.30 -10.13 -12.46
N PHE A 164 -6.12 -11.13 -12.14
CA PHE A 164 -6.64 -11.35 -10.81
C PHE A 164 -5.68 -12.24 -10.03
N HIS A 165 -5.45 -11.92 -8.77
CA HIS A 165 -4.64 -12.75 -7.91
C HIS A 165 -5.11 -12.72 -6.45
N SER A 166 -5.01 -13.86 -5.77
CA SER A 166 -5.39 -13.96 -4.37
C SER A 166 -4.58 -15.03 -3.65
N VAL A 167 -4.28 -14.80 -2.38
CA VAL A 167 -3.67 -15.80 -1.50
C VAL A 167 -4.75 -16.35 -0.57
N ARG A 168 -4.90 -17.68 -0.54
CA ARG A 168 -5.90 -18.37 0.29
C ARG A 168 -5.27 -19.53 1.07
N PRO A 169 -5.63 -19.71 2.35
CA PRO A 169 -5.26 -20.90 3.08
C PRO A 169 -6.04 -22.11 2.58
N THR A 170 -5.38 -23.26 2.50
CA THR A 170 -6.00 -24.58 2.35
C THR A 170 -5.64 -25.47 3.52
N MET A 171 -6.04 -26.74 3.50
CA MET A 171 -5.78 -27.68 4.61
C MET A 171 -4.29 -27.89 4.90
N GLU A 172 -3.42 -27.75 3.89
CA GLU A 172 -1.98 -28.08 4.02
C GLU A 172 -1.05 -26.95 3.60
N LYS A 173 -1.51 -26.04 2.72
CA LYS A 173 -0.66 -25.01 2.12
C LYS A 173 -1.41 -23.69 1.88
N MET A 174 -0.66 -22.61 1.74
CA MET A 174 -1.17 -21.38 1.15
C MET A 174 -1.15 -21.53 -0.37
N ILE A 175 -2.24 -21.16 -1.04
CA ILE A 175 -2.33 -21.18 -2.50
C ILE A 175 -2.43 -19.75 -3.02
N VAL A 176 -1.61 -19.45 -4.02
CA VAL A 176 -1.75 -18.25 -4.84
C VAL A 176 -2.59 -18.63 -6.06
N THR A 177 -3.79 -18.08 -6.16
CA THR A 177 -4.64 -18.18 -7.35
C THR A 177 -4.28 -17.01 -8.26
N ILE A 178 -4.03 -17.31 -9.55
CA ILE A 178 -3.81 -16.31 -10.61
C ILE A 178 -4.79 -16.62 -11.73
N ASP A 179 -5.50 -15.61 -12.21
CA ASP A 179 -6.45 -15.74 -13.30
C ASP A 179 -6.42 -14.48 -14.18
N THR A 180 -6.89 -14.62 -15.42
CA THR A 180 -7.01 -13.50 -16.36
C THR A 180 -8.42 -12.93 -16.33
N VAL A 181 -8.51 -11.62 -16.25
CA VAL A 181 -9.80 -10.90 -16.23
C VAL A 181 -9.83 -9.85 -17.33
N ALA A 182 -11.01 -9.30 -17.62
CA ALA A 182 -11.16 -8.14 -18.50
C ALA A 182 -12.08 -7.11 -17.84
N SER A 183 -11.81 -5.83 -18.06
CA SER A 183 -12.65 -4.73 -17.57
C SER A 183 -12.74 -3.62 -18.60
N LEU A 184 -13.80 -2.82 -18.49
CA LEU A 184 -13.97 -1.58 -19.25
C LEU A 184 -13.29 -0.44 -18.49
N LEU A 185 -12.44 0.32 -19.18
CA LEU A 185 -11.80 1.54 -18.68
C LEU A 185 -12.06 2.69 -19.64
N TYR A 186 -12.05 3.93 -19.14
CA TYR A 186 -12.01 5.09 -20.02
C TYR A 186 -10.63 5.21 -20.67
N VAL A 187 -10.62 5.49 -21.97
CA VAL A 187 -9.39 5.77 -22.72
C VAL A 187 -8.75 7.02 -22.13
N ASN A 188 -7.46 6.92 -21.81
CA ASN A 188 -6.68 8.07 -21.42
C ASN A 188 -6.03 8.67 -22.69
N PRO A 189 -6.39 9.90 -23.11
CA PRO A 189 -5.85 10.51 -24.33
C PRO A 189 -4.34 10.76 -24.29
N SER A 190 -3.72 10.75 -23.10
CA SER A 190 -2.30 11.08 -22.91
C SER A 190 -1.31 9.94 -23.21
N PHE A 191 -1.80 8.77 -23.64
CA PHE A 191 -0.97 7.60 -23.98
C PHE A 191 -0.96 7.26 -25.49
N ASN A 192 -1.45 8.16 -26.34
CA ASN A 192 -1.33 8.07 -27.79
C ASN A 192 -0.10 8.80 -28.32
#